data_AF-A0A4Q3SC24-F1
#
_entry.id   AF-A0A4Q3SC24-F1
#
_cell.length_a   1.000
_cell.length_b   1.000
_cell.length_c   1.000
_cell.angle_alpha   90.00
_cell.angle_beta   90.00
_cell.angle_gamma   90.00
#
_symmetry.space_group_name_H-M   'P 1'
#
loop_
_entity.id
_entity.type
_entity.pdbx_description
1 polymer ?
#
loop_
_entity_poly.entity_id
_entity_poly.type
_entity_poly.pdbx_seq_one_letter_code
_entity_poly.pdbx_strand_id
1 'polypeptide(L)'
;MLKTSFYWTQTFPAGTVVEVEHRYTPAVGGSVDTIIGSQMWDENTEGWAADLRKKYCVEPSFVAAVKKARPKGEGSMSGYQERRIGYVLKTGANWAKPIGDFRLVVDKGAAENLVSFCATGVKKIAPTRFEVVKKNYTPTSDLDILILVPFQVE
;
A
#
# COMPACT_ATOMS: atom_id res chain seq x y z
N MET A 1 -7.47 13.58 13.37
CA MET A 1 -6.93 13.35 12.01
C MET A 1 -7.12 14.62 11.20
N LEU A 2 -6.11 15.03 10.44
CA LEU A 2 -6.23 16.14 9.50
C LEU A 2 -6.99 15.67 8.26
N LYS A 3 -8.06 16.38 7.86
CA LYS A 3 -8.79 16.12 6.62
C LYS A 3 -8.72 17.38 5.77
N THR A 4 -8.08 17.28 4.60
CA THR A 4 -8.10 18.33 3.59
C THR A 4 -8.98 17.87 2.44
N SER A 5 -9.88 18.72 1.97
CA SER A 5 -10.74 18.45 0.82
C SER A 5 -10.68 19.63 -0.12
N PHE A 6 -10.41 19.34 -1.40
CA PHE A 6 -10.40 20.31 -2.48
C PHE A 6 -11.70 20.15 -3.27
N TYR A 7 -12.30 21.26 -3.67
CA TYR A 7 -13.55 21.29 -4.43
C TYR A 7 -13.41 22.19 -5.64
N TRP A 8 -14.08 21.83 -6.72
CA TRP A 8 -14.18 22.62 -7.95
C TRP A 8 -15.50 22.29 -8.65
N THR A 9 -15.93 23.17 -9.57
CA THR A 9 -17.07 22.91 -10.44
C THR A 9 -16.60 22.21 -11.71
N GLN A 10 -17.27 21.11 -12.09
CA GLN A 10 -17.00 20.39 -13.33
C GLN A 10 -18.28 20.31 -14.18
N THR A 11 -18.18 20.74 -15.43
CA THR A 11 -19.25 20.57 -16.42
C THR A 11 -19.02 19.26 -17.17
N PHE A 12 -20.09 18.46 -17.34
CA PHE A 12 -20.08 17.22 -18.12
C PHE A 12 -20.99 17.38 -19.35
N PRO A 13 -20.44 17.74 -20.53
CA PRO A 13 -21.21 17.84 -21.75
C PRO A 13 -21.84 16.50 -22.13
N ALA A 14 -23.06 16.52 -22.67
CA ALA A 14 -23.75 15.31 -23.09
C ALA A 14 -22.93 14.56 -24.15
N GLY A 15 -22.81 13.23 -23.99
CA GLY A 15 -22.15 12.34 -24.95
C GLY A 15 -20.63 12.50 -25.08
N THR A 16 -19.99 13.30 -24.21
CA THR A 16 -18.54 13.57 -24.29
C THR A 16 -17.78 12.88 -23.15
N VAL A 17 -16.59 12.34 -23.46
CA VAL A 17 -15.67 11.83 -22.44
C VAL A 17 -14.92 13.00 -21.83
N VAL A 18 -14.95 13.11 -20.50
CA VAL A 18 -14.17 14.08 -19.73
C VAL A 18 -13.06 13.34 -18.98
N GLU A 19 -11.81 13.77 -19.18
CA GLU A 19 -10.65 13.25 -18.46
C GLU A 19 -10.36 14.08 -17.20
N VAL A 20 -10.09 13.41 -16.10
CA VAL A 20 -9.74 14.04 -14.81
C VAL A 20 -8.41 13.45 -14.33
N GLU A 21 -7.36 14.27 -14.28
CA GLU A 21 -6.04 13.90 -13.73
C GLU A 21 -5.82 14.58 -12.38
N HIS A 22 -5.39 13.80 -11.38
CA HIS A 22 -4.89 14.32 -10.12
C HIS A 22 -3.41 13.96 -9.94
N ARG A 23 -2.62 14.96 -9.57
CA ARG A 23 -1.21 14.80 -9.19
C ARG A 23 -0.93 15.55 -7.91
N TYR A 24 -0.44 14.84 -6.90
CA TYR A 24 -0.12 15.42 -5.60
C TYR A 24 0.87 14.54 -4.84
N THR A 25 1.54 15.14 -3.85
CA THR A 25 2.33 14.40 -2.86
C THR A 25 1.42 14.03 -1.68
N PRO A 26 1.19 12.74 -1.41
CA PRO A 26 0.32 12.34 -0.31
C PRO A 26 1.00 12.56 1.04
N ALA A 27 0.19 12.68 2.11
CA ALA A 27 0.69 12.47 3.46
C ALA A 27 1.06 10.99 3.63
N VAL A 28 2.26 10.71 4.12
CA VAL A 28 2.77 9.35 4.34
C VAL A 28 2.88 9.11 5.83
N GLY A 29 2.15 8.12 6.35
CA GLY A 29 2.35 7.65 7.72
C GLY A 29 3.63 6.84 7.82
N GLY A 30 4.24 6.76 9.00
CA GLY A 30 5.44 5.95 9.16
C GLY A 30 5.72 5.56 10.60
N SER A 31 6.71 4.70 10.77
CA SER A 31 7.35 4.36 12.04
C SER A 31 8.83 4.14 11.80
N VAL A 32 9.65 4.42 12.82
CA VAL A 32 11.10 4.26 12.74
C VAL A 32 11.54 2.80 12.76
N ASP A 33 10.66 1.86 13.09
CA ASP A 33 10.93 0.43 13.05
C ASP A 33 9.66 -0.33 12.62
N THR A 34 9.82 -1.60 12.22
CA THR A 34 8.68 -2.52 12.03
C THR A 34 8.72 -3.67 13.02
N ILE A 35 7.54 -3.99 13.54
CA ILE A 35 7.34 -5.15 14.40
C ILE A 35 7.25 -6.44 13.56
N ILE A 36 7.00 -6.35 12.26
CA ILE A 36 6.88 -7.50 11.35
C ILE A 36 8.16 -8.34 11.43
N GLY A 37 7.99 -9.65 11.62
CA GLY A 37 9.11 -10.58 11.73
C GLY A 37 9.87 -10.53 13.06
N SER A 38 9.42 -9.75 14.05
CA SER A 38 9.92 -9.86 15.43
C SER A 38 9.29 -11.06 16.17
N GLN A 39 9.83 -11.39 17.35
CA GLN A 39 9.21 -12.36 18.26
C GLN A 39 7.78 -11.95 18.64
N MET A 40 7.56 -10.66 18.93
CA MET A 40 6.23 -10.14 19.26
C MET A 40 5.24 -10.32 18.10
N TRP A 41 5.70 -10.20 16.85
CA TRP A 41 4.86 -10.50 15.69
C TRP A 41 4.49 -11.98 15.62
N ASP A 42 5.43 -12.87 15.90
CA ASP A 42 5.19 -14.33 15.85
C ASP A 42 4.26 -14.80 16.98
N GLU A 43 4.42 -14.26 18.20
CA GLU A 43 3.60 -14.58 19.37
C GLU A 43 2.20 -13.98 19.30
N ASN A 44 2.06 -12.82 18.66
CA ASN A 44 0.78 -12.13 18.50
C ASN A 44 0.10 -12.57 17.20
N THR A 45 -0.66 -13.66 17.27
CA THR A 45 -1.46 -14.18 16.15
C THR A 45 -2.88 -13.61 16.11
N GLU A 46 -3.32 -12.94 17.17
CA GLU A 46 -4.65 -12.33 17.33
C GLU A 46 -4.56 -10.84 17.71
N GLY A 47 -5.64 -10.08 17.53
CA GLY A 47 -5.65 -8.65 17.86
C GLY A 47 -4.87 -7.80 16.86
N TRP A 48 -4.03 -6.88 17.35
CA TRP A 48 -3.41 -5.84 16.52
C TRP A 48 -2.50 -6.39 15.40
N ALA A 49 -1.79 -7.49 15.63
CA ALA A 49 -0.93 -8.05 14.60
C ALA A 49 -1.75 -8.77 13.52
N ALA A 50 -2.88 -9.41 13.89
CA ALA A 50 -3.84 -9.95 12.93
C ALA A 50 -4.47 -8.82 12.09
N ASP A 51 -4.80 -7.70 12.71
CA ASP A 51 -5.31 -6.51 12.01
C ASP A 51 -4.30 -5.95 11.01
N LEU A 52 -3.01 -5.86 11.38
CA LEU A 52 -1.95 -5.43 10.46
C LEU A 52 -1.76 -6.41 9.30
N ARG A 53 -1.76 -7.73 9.58
CA ARG A 53 -1.70 -8.78 8.54
C ARG A 53 -2.83 -8.61 7.54
N LYS A 54 -4.05 -8.43 8.03
CA LYS A 54 -5.24 -8.26 7.19
C LYS A 54 -5.22 -6.94 6.42
N LYS A 55 -4.84 -5.84 7.07
CA LYS A 55 -4.85 -4.51 6.48
C LYS A 55 -3.87 -4.37 5.31
N TYR A 56 -2.65 -4.91 5.46
CA TYR A 56 -1.60 -4.79 4.45
C TYR A 56 -1.38 -6.06 3.63
N CYS A 57 -2.20 -7.09 3.84
CA CYS A 57 -2.03 -8.43 3.26
C CYS A 57 -0.60 -8.96 3.44
N VAL A 58 -0.10 -8.90 4.68
CA VAL A 58 1.28 -9.32 5.00
C VAL A 58 1.40 -10.84 4.87
N GLU A 59 2.03 -11.28 3.79
CA GLU A 59 2.23 -12.69 3.49
C GLU A 59 3.45 -13.30 4.20
N PRO A 60 3.49 -14.63 4.42
CA PRO A 60 4.64 -15.31 5.03
C PRO A 60 5.97 -15.04 4.30
N SER A 61 5.94 -14.90 2.98
CA SER A 61 7.11 -14.58 2.15
C SER A 61 7.69 -13.19 2.48
N PHE A 62 6.81 -12.22 2.72
CA PHE A 62 7.19 -10.87 3.15
C PHE A 62 7.83 -10.90 4.54
N VAL A 63 7.22 -11.62 5.48
CA VAL A 63 7.76 -11.82 6.83
C VAL A 63 9.14 -12.47 6.78
N ALA A 64 9.32 -13.50 5.94
CA ALA A 64 10.60 -14.18 5.78
C ALA A 64 11.70 -13.25 5.24
N ALA A 65 11.37 -12.36 4.30
CA ALA A 65 12.29 -11.35 3.79
C ALA A 65 12.74 -10.37 4.88
N VAL A 66 11.82 -9.91 5.73
CA VAL A 66 12.13 -9.04 6.87
C VAL A 66 13.04 -9.75 7.88
N LYS A 67 12.70 -10.99 8.27
CA LYS A 67 13.51 -11.79 9.21
C LYS A 67 14.94 -12.01 8.70
N LYS A 68 15.11 -12.25 7.40
CA LYS A 68 16.43 -12.46 6.79
C LYS A 68 17.32 -11.22 6.87
N ALA A 69 16.74 -10.03 6.77
CA ALA A 69 17.45 -8.76 6.79
C ALA A 69 17.59 -8.17 8.21
N ARG A 70 16.89 -8.71 9.21
CA ARG A 70 16.96 -8.25 10.60
C ARG A 70 18.36 -8.52 11.19
N PRO A 71 19.05 -7.50 11.75
CA PRO A 71 20.31 -7.67 12.46
C PRO A 71 20.19 -8.64 13.63
N LYS A 72 21.27 -9.38 13.92
CA LYS A 72 21.35 -10.30 15.06
C LYS A 72 21.83 -9.55 16.31
N GLY A 73 21.07 -9.60 17.39
CA GLY A 73 21.42 -8.99 18.69
C GLY A 73 20.17 -8.57 19.46
N GLU A 74 20.21 -8.68 20.78
CA GLU A 74 19.11 -8.28 21.66
C GLU A 74 18.86 -6.76 21.57
N GLY A 75 17.60 -6.33 21.45
CA GLY A 75 17.25 -4.91 21.26
C GLY A 75 17.51 -4.33 19.87
N SER A 76 17.92 -5.14 18.89
CA SER A 76 18.18 -4.65 17.53
C SER A 76 16.89 -4.27 16.78
N MET A 77 16.88 -3.08 16.17
CA MET A 77 15.83 -2.66 15.23
C MET A 77 15.72 -3.66 14.06
N SER A 78 14.58 -3.69 13.38
CA SER A 78 14.33 -4.60 12.24
C SER A 78 15.27 -4.40 11.04
N GLY A 79 15.99 -3.30 10.99
CA GLY A 79 16.70 -2.87 9.79
C GLY A 79 15.81 -2.09 8.81
N TYR A 80 14.52 -1.89 9.11
CA TYR A 80 13.57 -1.17 8.25
C TYR A 80 12.79 -0.09 8.99
N GLN A 81 12.41 0.95 8.24
CA GLN A 81 11.40 1.92 8.60
C GLN A 81 10.11 1.64 7.80
N GLU A 82 8.95 1.93 8.40
CA GLU A 82 7.67 1.79 7.70
C GLU A 82 7.28 3.09 7.01
N ARG A 83 6.77 2.97 5.77
CA ARG A 83 5.99 3.99 5.08
C ARG A 83 4.62 3.42 4.74
N ARG A 84 3.57 4.11 5.17
CA ARG A 84 2.17 3.67 5.09
C ARG A 84 1.38 4.68 4.26
N ILE A 85 0.86 4.23 3.13
CA ILE A 85 0.12 5.05 2.17
C ILE A 85 -1.30 4.49 2.08
N GLY A 86 -2.30 5.35 2.29
CA GLY A 86 -3.70 5.03 2.10
C GLY A 86 -4.26 5.73 0.86
N TYR A 87 -5.14 5.06 0.11
CA TYR A 87 -5.87 5.66 -0.99
C TYR A 87 -7.34 5.25 -0.93
N VAL A 88 -8.24 6.24 -0.87
CA VAL A 88 -9.68 6.01 -0.86
C VAL A 88 -10.10 5.56 -2.26
N LEU A 89 -10.49 4.29 -2.38
CA LEU A 89 -10.88 3.68 -3.65
C LEU A 89 -12.33 3.22 -3.64
N LYS A 90 -12.85 2.80 -2.48
CA LYS A 90 -14.23 2.27 -2.37
C LYS A 90 -15.31 3.26 -2.81
N THR A 91 -15.04 4.56 -2.69
CA THR A 91 -15.98 5.61 -3.16
C THR A 91 -16.13 5.63 -4.67
N GLY A 92 -15.23 4.96 -5.41
CA GLY A 92 -15.43 4.68 -6.83
C GLY A 92 -16.68 3.83 -7.11
N ALA A 93 -17.21 3.12 -6.12
CA ALA A 93 -18.49 2.42 -6.25
C ALA A 93 -19.72 3.36 -6.22
N ASN A 94 -19.54 4.66 -5.92
CA ASN A 94 -20.64 5.63 -5.89
C ASN A 94 -20.97 6.22 -7.29
N TRP A 95 -20.18 5.90 -8.31
CA TRP A 95 -20.49 6.30 -9.69
C TRP A 95 -21.65 5.46 -10.25
N ALA A 96 -22.35 6.00 -11.26
CA ALA A 96 -23.54 5.37 -11.84
C ALA A 96 -23.29 3.97 -12.45
N LYS A 97 -22.03 3.62 -12.72
CA LYS A 97 -21.58 2.31 -13.22
C LYS A 97 -20.30 1.91 -12.49
N PRO A 98 -19.91 0.61 -12.50
CA PRO A 98 -18.58 0.18 -12.09
C PRO A 98 -17.49 1.07 -12.73
N ILE A 99 -16.37 1.25 -12.02
CA ILE A 99 -15.22 2.01 -12.56
C ILE A 99 -14.60 1.33 -13.80
N GLY A 100 -15.00 0.09 -14.08
CA GLY A 100 -14.76 -0.56 -15.35
C GLY A 100 -13.31 -1.02 -15.46
N ASP A 101 -12.55 -0.33 -16.29
CA ASP A 101 -11.13 -0.59 -16.50
C ASP A 101 -10.31 0.10 -15.42
N PHE A 102 -9.64 -0.71 -14.59
CA PHE A 102 -8.82 -0.21 -13.50
C PHE A 102 -7.38 -0.70 -13.63
N ARG A 103 -6.43 0.23 -13.55
CA ARG A 103 -5.00 -0.03 -13.53
C ARG A 103 -4.38 0.65 -12.32
N LEU A 104 -3.76 -0.15 -11.45
CA LEU A 104 -2.95 0.31 -10.34
C LEU A 104 -1.49 -0.03 -10.61
N VAL A 105 -0.59 0.94 -10.46
CA VAL A 105 0.85 0.72 -10.42
C VAL A 105 1.36 1.22 -9.08
N VAL A 106 1.96 0.32 -8.29
CA VAL A 106 2.64 0.65 -7.04
C VAL A 106 4.14 0.61 -7.29
N ASP A 107 4.80 1.76 -7.13
CA ASP A 107 6.26 1.87 -7.18
C ASP A 107 6.80 1.94 -5.74
N LYS A 108 7.64 0.96 -5.36
CA LYS A 108 8.25 0.92 -4.03
C LYS A 108 9.47 1.83 -3.90
N GLY A 109 9.84 2.57 -4.95
CA GLY A 109 10.88 3.60 -4.95
C GLY A 109 12.30 3.07 -5.19
N ALA A 110 12.73 2.04 -4.47
CA ALA A 110 14.07 1.47 -4.60
C ALA A 110 14.04 -0.08 -4.60
N ALA A 111 15.05 -0.75 -5.18
CA ALA A 111 15.04 -2.19 -5.42
C ALA A 111 15.15 -3.03 -4.13
N GLU A 112 15.73 -2.45 -3.09
CA GLU A 112 15.94 -2.97 -1.74
C GLU A 112 14.70 -2.83 -0.83
N ASN A 113 13.78 -1.92 -1.15
CA ASN A 113 12.55 -1.76 -0.37
C ASN A 113 11.68 -3.02 -0.47
N LEU A 114 10.87 -3.30 0.56
CA LEU A 114 9.81 -4.31 0.46
C LEU A 114 8.46 -3.59 0.33
N VAL A 115 7.50 -4.20 -0.37
CA VAL A 115 6.14 -3.65 -0.49
C VAL A 115 5.09 -4.73 -0.24
N SER A 116 4.04 -4.39 0.50
CA SER A 116 2.89 -5.24 0.81
C SER A 116 1.61 -4.43 0.66
N PHE A 117 0.63 -4.96 -0.07
CA PHE A 117 -0.69 -4.38 -0.24
C PHE A 117 -1.69 -5.43 -0.70
N CYS A 118 -2.96 -5.24 -0.36
CA CYS A 118 -4.02 -6.16 -0.73
C CYS A 118 -4.45 -6.00 -2.20
N ALA A 119 -4.04 -6.95 -3.05
CA ALA A 119 -4.57 -7.09 -4.41
C ALA A 119 -4.37 -8.51 -4.95
N THR A 120 -5.24 -8.93 -5.86
CA THR A 120 -5.11 -10.21 -6.58
C THR A 120 -4.61 -9.99 -8.01
N GLY A 121 -3.73 -10.86 -8.48
CA GLY A 121 -3.16 -10.78 -9.83
C GLY A 121 -2.06 -9.72 -9.98
N VAL A 122 -1.33 -9.45 -8.90
CA VAL A 122 -0.18 -8.53 -8.91
C VAL A 122 0.92 -9.08 -9.83
N LYS A 123 1.41 -8.25 -10.75
CA LYS A 123 2.53 -8.56 -11.63
C LYS A 123 3.68 -7.60 -11.39
N LYS A 124 4.91 -8.09 -11.21
CA LYS A 124 6.10 -7.24 -11.20
C LYS A 124 6.41 -6.85 -12.65
N ILE A 125 6.38 -5.55 -12.96
CA ILE A 125 6.59 -5.01 -14.31
C ILE A 125 7.92 -4.27 -14.46
N ALA A 126 8.60 -3.96 -13.35
CA ALA A 126 9.93 -3.38 -13.31
C ALA A 126 10.61 -3.70 -11.95
N PRO A 127 11.91 -3.41 -11.73
CA PRO A 127 12.59 -3.68 -10.46
C PRO A 127 11.86 -3.15 -9.21
N THR A 128 11.17 -2.02 -9.33
CA THR A 128 10.45 -1.36 -8.23
C THR A 128 8.93 -1.30 -8.43
N ARG A 129 8.39 -1.71 -9.59
CA ARG A 129 6.98 -1.49 -9.94
C ARG A 129 6.16 -2.77 -10.02
N PHE A 130 4.98 -2.71 -9.43
CA PHE A 130 4.01 -3.77 -9.36
C PHE A 130 2.68 -3.28 -9.93
N GLU A 131 2.09 -4.04 -10.83
CA GLU A 131 0.88 -3.69 -11.55
C GLU A 131 -0.27 -4.62 -11.21
N VAL A 132 -1.47 -4.03 -11.12
CA VAL A 132 -2.74 -4.74 -11.07
C VAL A 132 -3.63 -4.16 -12.15
N VAL A 133 -4.18 -5.05 -13.00
CA VAL A 133 -5.17 -4.68 -14.02
C VAL A 133 -6.45 -5.44 -13.73
N LYS A 134 -7.58 -4.72 -13.68
CA LYS A 134 -8.93 -5.26 -13.55
C LYS A 134 -9.83 -4.74 -14.66
N LYS A 135 -10.82 -5.55 -15.03
CA LYS A 135 -11.89 -5.24 -15.98
C LYS A 135 -13.23 -5.36 -15.26
N ASN A 136 -14.21 -4.55 -15.64
CA ASN A 136 -15.54 -4.50 -15.01
C ASN A 136 -15.47 -4.39 -13.48
N TYR A 137 -14.55 -3.58 -12.97
CA TYR A 137 -14.22 -3.57 -11.56
C TYR A 137 -15.12 -2.60 -10.77
N THR A 138 -15.60 -3.07 -9.63
CA THR A 138 -16.23 -2.24 -8.59
C THR A 138 -15.41 -2.41 -7.30
N PRO A 139 -14.82 -1.33 -6.77
CA PRO A 139 -13.97 -1.44 -5.59
C PRO A 139 -14.79 -1.67 -4.33
N THR A 140 -14.40 -2.68 -3.54
CA THR A 140 -15.05 -3.06 -2.28
C THR A 140 -14.25 -2.64 -1.05
N SER A 141 -13.03 -2.14 -1.24
CA SER A 141 -12.13 -1.69 -0.19
C SER A 141 -11.30 -0.49 -0.65
N ASP A 142 -10.76 0.23 0.32
CA ASP A 142 -9.69 1.20 0.07
C ASP A 142 -8.36 0.47 -0.16
N LEU A 143 -7.34 1.21 -0.61
CA LEU A 143 -5.98 0.68 -0.75
C LEU A 143 -5.17 1.07 0.48
N ASP A 144 -4.52 0.09 1.08
CA ASP A 144 -3.53 0.26 2.13
C ASP A 144 -2.20 -0.34 1.63
N ILE A 145 -1.18 0.49 1.51
CA ILE A 145 0.13 0.12 1.00
C ILE A 145 1.15 0.31 2.10
N LEU A 146 1.88 -0.75 2.43
CA LEU A 146 3.03 -0.74 3.32
C LEU A 146 4.30 -0.89 2.49
N ILE A 147 5.23 0.04 2.67
CA ILE A 147 6.59 -0.05 2.14
C ILE A 147 7.54 -0.12 3.34
N LEU A 148 8.41 -1.12 3.35
CA LEU A 148 9.54 -1.20 4.29
C LEU A 148 10.78 -0.68 3.58
N VAL A 149 11.38 0.36 4.14
CA VAL A 149 12.58 1.01 3.61
C VAL A 149 13.74 0.64 4.52
N PRO A 150 14.81 0.00 4.01
CA PRO A 150 15.94 -0.37 4.86
C PRO A 150 16.62 0.90 5.39
N PHE A 151 17.16 0.84 6.61
CA PHE A 151 18.08 1.87 7.07
C PHE A 151 19.27 1.90 6.11
N GLN A 152 19.62 3.08 5.61
CA GLN A 152 20.84 3.23 4.84
C GLN A 152 22.01 2.99 5.80
N VAL A 153 22.80 1.97 5.51
CA VAL A 153 24.14 1.85 6.07
C VAL A 153 25.01 2.66 5.13
N GLU A 154 25.43 3.86 5.56
CA GLU A 154 26.54 4.56 4.89
C GLU A 154 27.82 3.71 4.94
#